data_AF-A0A968D5X8-F1
#
_entry.id   AF-A0A968D5X8-F1
#
_cell.length_a   1.000
_cell.length_b   1.000
_cell.length_c   1.000
_cell.angle_alpha   90.00
_cell.angle_beta   90.00
_cell.angle_gamma   90.00
#
_symmetry.space_group_name_H-M   'P 1'
#
loop_
_entity.id
_entity.type
_entity.pdbx_description
1 polymer ?
#
loop_
_entity_poly.entity_id
_entity_poly.type
_entity_poly.pdbx_seq_one_letter_code
_entity_poly.pdbx_strand_id
1 'polypeptide(L)'
;LEMARSAALGIEYFLQHLSADLKMFASFPHVQYFEQKILKTNIDYFYEYTNQNAVESLFLVNRQNELVYATGDVVTQEIRQFSLEPIQSYDTDNGRQMVWVSRVQGRVRDKSDDGLYLILSVPIVQDYRDARHRNPSNRFVGLVGYVIDFNWLMQEFIKPIQVGKTGFAWV
;
A
#
# COMPACT_ATOMS: atom_id res chain seq x y z
N LEU A 1 -1.93 24.52 -17.00
CA LEU A 1 -2.85 23.37 -17.14
C LEU A 1 -2.10 22.11 -17.54
N GLU A 2 -1.32 22.11 -18.63
CA GLU A 2 -0.55 20.93 -19.05
C GLU A 2 0.44 20.41 -18.00
N MET A 3 1.17 21.28 -17.29
CA MET A 3 2.09 20.85 -16.23
C MET A 3 1.37 20.19 -15.04
N ALA A 4 0.26 20.78 -14.58
CA ALA A 4 -0.56 20.19 -13.51
C ALA A 4 -1.14 18.82 -13.93
N ARG A 5 -1.58 18.71 -15.19
CA ARG A 5 -2.04 17.44 -15.76
C ARG A 5 -0.91 16.41 -15.80
N SER A 6 0.30 16.82 -16.19
CA SER A 6 1.45 15.92 -16.23
C SER A 6 1.82 15.39 -14.84
N ALA A 7 1.77 16.22 -13.79
CA ALA A 7 2.05 15.74 -12.44
C ALA A 7 0.95 14.83 -11.89
N ALA A 8 -0.32 15.16 -12.16
CA ALA A 8 -1.43 14.27 -11.81
C ALA A 8 -1.26 12.89 -12.47
N LEU A 9 -0.91 12.86 -13.76
CA LEU A 9 -0.59 11.63 -14.48
C LEU A 9 0.64 10.93 -13.88
N GLY A 10 1.68 11.67 -13.50
CA GLY A 10 2.88 11.10 -12.87
C GLY A 10 2.55 10.38 -11.55
N ILE A 11 1.78 11.02 -10.67
CA ILE A 11 1.30 10.42 -9.42
C ILE A 11 0.40 9.22 -9.70
N GLU A 12 -0.53 9.34 -10.65
CA GLU A 12 -1.43 8.25 -11.03
C GLU A 12 -0.65 7.04 -11.53
N TYR A 13 0.28 7.23 -12.47
CA TYR A 13 1.14 6.15 -12.97
C TYR A 13 1.95 5.52 -11.84
N PHE A 14 2.54 6.32 -10.95
CA PHE A 14 3.28 5.80 -9.81
C PHE A 14 2.41 4.90 -8.91
N LEU A 15 1.23 5.37 -8.51
CA LEU A 15 0.31 4.59 -7.68
C LEU A 15 -0.22 3.34 -8.40
N GLN A 16 -0.45 3.42 -9.72
CA GLN A 16 -0.86 2.27 -10.52
C GLN A 16 0.23 1.18 -10.53
N HIS A 17 1.50 1.54 -10.70
CA HIS A 17 2.62 0.59 -10.65
C HIS A 17 2.71 -0.08 -9.28
N LEU A 18 2.68 0.70 -8.18
CA LEU A 18 2.68 0.15 -6.83
C LEU A 18 1.49 -0.80 -6.58
N SER A 19 0.31 -0.46 -7.10
CA SER A 19 -0.87 -1.31 -6.97
C SER A 19 -0.76 -2.61 -7.76
N ALA A 20 -0.12 -2.58 -8.94
CA ALA A 20 0.12 -3.75 -9.76
C ALA A 20 1.12 -4.70 -9.07
N ASP A 21 2.19 -4.14 -8.50
CA ASP A 21 3.18 -4.90 -7.73
C ASP A 21 2.53 -5.56 -6.52
N LEU A 22 1.70 -4.84 -5.76
CA LEU A 22 0.97 -5.42 -4.64
C LEU A 22 -0.02 -6.50 -5.06
N LYS A 23 -0.74 -6.33 -6.18
CA LYS A 23 -1.64 -7.37 -6.71
C LYS A 23 -0.88 -8.64 -7.08
N MET A 24 0.26 -8.49 -7.74
CA MET A 24 1.14 -9.62 -8.06
C MET A 24 1.58 -10.30 -6.76
N PHE A 25 2.05 -9.53 -5.77
CA PHE A 25 2.50 -10.08 -4.51
C PHE A 25 1.38 -10.79 -3.72
N ALA A 26 0.18 -10.19 -3.67
CA ALA A 26 -1.01 -10.79 -3.06
C ALA A 26 -1.43 -12.12 -3.71
N SER A 27 -1.06 -12.34 -4.98
CA SER A 27 -1.35 -13.58 -5.71
C SER A 27 -0.42 -14.74 -5.32
N PHE A 28 0.68 -14.48 -4.59
CA PHE A 28 1.61 -15.53 -4.23
C PHE A 28 1.04 -16.48 -3.17
N PRO A 29 1.26 -17.81 -3.29
CA PRO A 29 0.65 -18.78 -2.39
C PRO A 29 1.01 -18.53 -0.92
N HIS A 30 2.28 -18.20 -0.67
CA HIS A 30 2.75 -17.96 0.69
C HIS A 30 2.12 -16.72 1.33
N VAL A 31 1.68 -15.74 0.53
CA VAL A 31 0.93 -14.57 0.98
C VAL A 31 -0.54 -14.96 1.19
N GLN A 32 -1.17 -15.62 0.23
CA GLN A 32 -2.57 -16.06 0.32
C GLN A 32 -2.85 -16.96 1.53
N TYR A 33 -1.91 -17.84 1.86
CA TYR A 33 -2.04 -18.81 2.95
C TYR A 33 -1.30 -18.43 4.22
N PHE A 34 -0.72 -17.22 4.28
CA PHE A 34 0.09 -16.74 5.40
C PHE A 34 1.12 -17.79 5.88
N GLU A 35 1.88 -18.38 4.95
CA GLU A 35 2.85 -19.44 5.25
C GLU A 35 4.03 -18.91 6.08
N GLN A 36 3.88 -18.93 7.41
CA GLN A 36 4.79 -18.30 8.37
C GLN A 36 6.28 -18.58 8.14
N LYS A 37 6.63 -19.80 7.70
CA LYS A 37 8.03 -20.22 7.49
C LYS A 37 8.76 -19.42 6.42
N ILE A 38 8.04 -18.94 5.40
CA ILE A 38 8.64 -18.26 4.24
C ILE A 38 8.08 -16.85 4.04
N LEU A 39 6.94 -16.52 4.64
CA LEU A 39 6.27 -15.23 4.49
C LEU A 39 7.18 -14.05 4.82
N LYS A 40 7.84 -14.09 5.99
CA LYS A 40 8.75 -13.02 6.43
C LYS A 40 9.82 -12.72 5.39
N THR A 41 10.59 -13.75 5.01
CA THR A 41 11.69 -13.61 4.04
C THR A 41 11.21 -13.10 2.68
N ASN A 42 10.06 -13.56 2.20
CA ASN A 42 9.51 -13.08 0.93
C ASN A 42 9.01 -11.63 1.00
N ILE A 43 8.38 -11.22 2.11
CA ILE A 43 7.98 -9.83 2.31
C ILE A 43 9.21 -8.92 2.36
N ASP A 44 10.24 -9.30 3.11
CA ASP A 44 11.48 -8.53 3.22
C ASP A 44 12.14 -8.37 1.83
N TYR A 45 12.31 -9.47 1.07
CA TYR A 45 12.86 -9.39 -0.29
C TYR A 45 12.01 -8.56 -1.24
N PHE A 46 10.68 -8.73 -1.22
CA PHE A 46 9.80 -7.96 -2.10
C PHE A 46 9.86 -6.45 -1.78
N TYR A 47 9.96 -6.09 -0.50
CA TYR A 47 10.15 -4.71 -0.08
C TYR A 47 11.49 -4.11 -0.55
N GLU A 48 12.57 -4.89 -0.56
CA GLU A 48 13.88 -4.43 -1.06
C GLU A 48 13.88 -3.99 -2.53
N TYR A 49 12.96 -4.50 -3.35
CA TYR A 49 12.80 -4.10 -4.75
C TYR A 49 11.83 -2.94 -4.95
N THR A 50 11.19 -2.45 -3.88
CA THR A 50 10.28 -1.31 -3.95
C THR A 50 11.07 0.01 -3.90
N ASN A 51 10.52 1.10 -4.42
CA ASN A 51 11.14 2.43 -4.27
C ASN A 51 11.10 2.87 -2.80
N GLN A 52 12.17 2.58 -2.06
CA GLN A 52 12.27 2.84 -0.61
C GLN A 52 12.26 4.33 -0.23
N ASN A 53 12.44 5.25 -1.19
CA ASN A 53 12.26 6.68 -0.92
C ASN A 53 10.78 7.07 -0.82
N ALA A 54 9.92 6.33 -1.53
CA ALA A 54 8.49 6.62 -1.64
C ALA A 54 7.65 5.70 -0.76
N VAL A 55 8.07 4.44 -0.63
CA VAL A 55 7.39 3.41 0.15
C VAL A 55 8.17 3.15 1.43
N GLU A 56 7.60 3.64 2.53
CA GLU A 56 8.24 3.55 3.83
C GLU A 56 8.04 2.18 4.46
N SER A 57 6.92 1.51 4.17
CA SER A 57 6.64 0.19 4.75
C SER A 57 5.70 -0.63 3.89
N LEU A 58 5.89 -1.94 3.99
CA LEU A 58 4.99 -2.97 3.46
C LEU A 58 4.42 -3.75 4.64
N PHE A 59 3.10 -3.93 4.66
CA PHE A 59 2.42 -4.62 5.75
C PHE A 59 1.37 -5.61 5.26
N LEU A 60 1.06 -6.55 6.13
CA LEU A 60 0.06 -7.58 5.95
C LEU A 60 -0.85 -7.61 7.17
N VAL A 61 -2.16 -7.47 6.98
CA VAL A 61 -3.17 -7.61 8.04
C VAL A 61 -4.13 -8.74 7.70
N ASN A 62 -4.66 -9.42 8.72
CA ASN A 62 -5.72 -10.41 8.52
C ASN A 62 -7.10 -9.75 8.42
N ARG A 63 -8.15 -10.55 8.24
CA ARG A 63 -9.56 -10.08 8.18
C ARG A 63 -10.03 -9.39 9.47
N GLN A 64 -9.37 -9.62 10.60
CA GLN A 64 -9.65 -8.97 11.88
C GLN A 64 -8.88 -7.64 12.04
N ASN A 65 -8.15 -7.20 11.01
CA ASN A 65 -7.25 -6.05 11.03
C ASN A 65 -6.07 -6.21 12.00
N GLU A 66 -5.71 -7.46 12.31
CA GLU A 66 -4.53 -7.75 13.12
C GLU A 66 -3.31 -7.81 12.21
N LEU A 67 -2.24 -7.13 12.62
CA LEU A 67 -0.97 -7.14 11.90
C LEU A 67 -0.36 -8.55 11.91
N VAL A 68 -0.26 -9.15 10.73
CA VAL A 68 0.41 -10.44 10.53
C VAL A 68 1.92 -10.23 10.43
N TYR A 69 2.35 -9.27 9.60
CA TYR A 69 3.76 -8.91 9.43
C TYR A 69 3.91 -7.51 8.81
N ALA A 70 5.02 -6.83 9.08
CA ALA A 70 5.41 -5.59 8.39
C ALA A 70 6.93 -5.47 8.32
N THR A 71 7.42 -4.69 7.36
CA THR A 71 8.83 -4.34 7.16
C THR A 71 8.95 -2.87 6.70
N GLY A 72 10.09 -2.22 6.94
CA GLY A 72 10.32 -0.78 6.68
C GLY A 72 10.30 0.14 7.93
N ASP A 73 10.17 1.45 7.71
CA ASP A 73 10.40 2.54 8.69
C ASP A 73 9.17 3.02 9.51
N VAL A 74 7.96 2.47 9.29
CA VAL A 74 6.72 2.78 10.03
C VAL A 74 6.33 1.59 10.90
N VAL A 75 6.57 1.66 12.23
CA VAL A 75 5.69 2.13 13.31
C VAL A 75 4.28 1.53 13.28
N THR A 76 4.04 0.61 14.21
CA THR A 76 2.77 -0.11 14.36
C THR A 76 1.52 0.77 14.56
N GLN A 77 1.63 2.08 14.80
CA GLN A 77 0.47 2.90 15.16
C GLN A 77 -0.36 3.30 13.93
N GLU A 78 0.27 3.71 12.83
CA GLU A 78 -0.40 4.10 11.59
C GLU A 78 -1.16 2.92 10.99
N ILE A 79 -0.54 1.72 11.01
CA ILE A 79 -1.20 0.48 10.56
C ILE A 79 -2.31 0.06 11.54
N ARG A 80 -2.16 0.29 12.85
CA ARG A 80 -3.25 0.01 13.82
C ARG A 80 -4.43 0.97 13.67
N GLN A 81 -4.19 2.19 13.19
CA GLN A 81 -5.23 3.18 12.86
C GLN A 81 -5.81 2.97 11.47
N PHE A 82 -5.28 2.03 10.70
CA PHE A 82 -5.82 1.65 9.40
C PHE A 82 -7.31 1.27 9.55
N SER A 83 -8.15 1.97 8.79
CA SER A 83 -9.60 1.82 8.85
C SER A 83 -10.03 0.39 8.53
N LEU A 84 -11.08 -0.08 9.18
CA LEU A 84 -11.77 -1.34 8.81
C LEU A 84 -12.56 -1.20 7.49
N GLU A 85 -12.77 0.03 7.01
CA GLU A 85 -13.51 0.34 5.79
C GLU A 85 -13.02 -0.46 4.56
N PRO A 86 -11.71 -0.51 4.23
CA PRO A 86 -11.20 -1.37 3.18
C PRO A 86 -11.62 -2.83 3.39
N ILE A 87 -11.39 -3.40 4.57
CA ILE A 87 -11.78 -4.79 4.90
C ILE A 87 -13.27 -5.04 4.62
N GLN A 88 -14.14 -4.11 5.02
CA GLN A 88 -15.59 -4.20 4.78
C GLN A 88 -15.93 -4.14 3.28
N SER A 89 -15.25 -3.29 2.51
CA SER A 89 -15.46 -3.19 1.06
C SER A 89 -15.09 -4.48 0.33
N TYR A 90 -14.08 -5.21 0.82
CA TYR A 90 -13.56 -6.45 0.23
C TYR A 90 -14.38 -7.70 0.54
N ASP A 91 -15.27 -7.63 1.53
CA ASP A 91 -16.21 -8.71 1.85
C ASP A 91 -17.35 -8.84 0.81
N THR A 92 -17.44 -7.88 -0.12
CA THR A 92 -18.36 -7.93 -1.27
C THR A 92 -17.69 -8.57 -2.49
N ASP A 93 -18.46 -9.27 -3.35
CA ASP A 93 -17.91 -9.93 -4.54
C ASP A 93 -17.21 -8.93 -5.50
N ASN A 94 -17.67 -7.68 -5.54
CA ASN A 94 -17.06 -6.61 -6.34
C ASN A 94 -15.75 -6.07 -5.75
N GLY A 95 -15.54 -6.22 -4.44
CA GLY A 95 -14.37 -5.70 -3.75
C GLY A 95 -13.09 -6.45 -4.11
N ARG A 96 -13.15 -7.74 -4.45
CA ARG A 96 -11.98 -8.64 -4.54
C ARG A 96 -10.88 -8.25 -5.55
N GLN A 97 -11.09 -7.25 -6.40
CA GLN A 97 -10.06 -6.71 -7.30
C GLN A 97 -9.79 -5.20 -7.12
N MET A 98 -10.47 -4.56 -6.18
CA MET A 98 -10.35 -3.13 -5.95
C MET A 98 -9.02 -2.80 -5.28
N VAL A 99 -8.39 -1.72 -5.72
CA VAL A 99 -7.30 -1.07 -4.99
C VAL A 99 -7.96 -0.05 -4.08
N TRP A 100 -7.62 -0.08 -2.80
CA TRP A 100 -8.07 0.93 -1.86
C TRP A 100 -6.92 1.89 -1.57
N VAL A 101 -7.21 3.18 -1.60
CA VAL A 101 -6.27 4.25 -1.29
C VAL A 101 -6.90 5.12 -0.20
N SER A 102 -6.16 5.35 0.88
CA SER A 102 -6.64 6.18 1.98
C SER A 102 -6.68 7.66 1.58
N ARG A 103 -7.41 8.44 2.38
CA ARG A 103 -7.13 9.88 2.46
C ARG A 103 -5.71 10.10 2.98
N VAL A 104 -5.12 11.24 2.63
CA VAL A 104 -3.84 11.68 3.21
C VAL A 104 -4.04 11.94 4.70
N GLN A 105 -3.09 11.45 5.50
CA GLN A 105 -3.13 11.51 6.97
C GLN A 105 -1.83 12.09 7.50
N GLY A 106 -1.91 12.78 8.64
CA GLY A 106 -0.73 13.24 9.37
C GLY A 106 -0.20 12.15 10.30
N ARG A 107 1.11 12.12 10.52
CA ARG A 107 1.75 11.17 11.44
C ARG A 107 1.46 11.50 12.89
N VAL A 108 1.32 10.45 13.69
CA VAL A 108 1.23 10.54 15.15
C VAL A 108 2.60 10.21 15.73
N ARG A 109 3.52 11.18 15.75
CA ARG A 109 4.79 11.06 16.50
C ARG A 109 4.90 12.15 17.56
N ASP A 110 5.35 11.75 18.74
CA ASP A 110 5.57 12.61 19.89
C ASP A 110 6.74 13.56 19.61
N LYS A 111 6.40 14.80 19.23
CA LYS A 111 7.26 15.98 19.09
C LYS A 111 8.22 15.94 17.89
N SER A 112 7.89 16.80 16.92
CA SER A 112 8.57 17.13 15.66
C SER A 112 8.66 15.99 14.63
N ASP A 113 7.69 15.87 13.72
CA ASP A 113 7.80 16.42 12.36
C ASP A 113 6.52 16.16 11.53
N ASP A 114 6.18 17.11 10.65
CA ASP A 114 4.93 17.23 9.86
C ASP A 114 4.84 16.21 8.69
N GLY A 115 5.03 14.93 8.98
CA GLY A 115 4.96 13.87 7.97
C GLY A 115 3.53 13.61 7.52
N LEU A 116 3.27 13.67 6.21
CA LEU A 116 2.02 13.22 5.59
C LEU A 116 2.23 11.87 4.93
N TYR A 117 1.24 10.98 5.04
CA TYR A 117 1.27 9.68 4.41
C TYR A 117 -0.08 9.31 3.82
N LEU A 118 -0.08 8.33 2.93
CA LEU A 118 -1.27 7.62 2.51
C LEU A 118 -1.00 6.12 2.51
N ILE A 119 -2.09 5.35 2.54
CA ILE A 119 -2.03 3.89 2.50
C ILE A 119 -2.67 3.41 1.20
N LEU A 120 -1.96 2.55 0.50
CA LEU A 120 -2.46 1.82 -0.66
C LEU A 120 -2.54 0.34 -0.30
N SER A 121 -3.68 -0.29 -0.47
CA SER A 121 -3.89 -1.70 -0.12
C SER A 121 -4.70 -2.47 -1.14
N VAL A 122 -4.48 -3.78 -1.20
CA VAL A 122 -5.21 -4.71 -2.06
C VAL A 122 -5.64 -5.95 -1.25
N PRO A 123 -6.73 -6.63 -1.68
CA PRO A 123 -7.22 -7.81 -0.99
C PRO A 123 -6.33 -9.02 -1.25
N ILE A 124 -6.19 -9.84 -0.20
CA ILE A 124 -5.62 -11.17 -0.29
C ILE A 124 -6.79 -12.15 -0.34
N VAL A 125 -6.88 -12.89 -1.43
CA VAL A 125 -7.90 -13.91 -1.67
C VAL A 125 -7.20 -15.25 -1.84
N GLN A 126 -7.71 -16.28 -1.18
CA GLN A 126 -7.16 -17.64 -1.28
C GLN A 126 -7.73 -18.38 -2.49
N ASP A 127 -7.26 -18.05 -3.68
CA ASP A 127 -7.69 -18.64 -4.96
C ASP A 127 -6.62 -19.51 -5.64
N TYR A 128 -5.37 -19.44 -5.19
CA TYR A 128 -4.26 -20.20 -5.77
C TYR A 128 -4.36 -21.70 -5.46
N ARG A 129 -4.07 -22.54 -6.44
CA ARG A 129 -4.14 -24.00 -6.29
C ARG A 129 -2.76 -24.63 -6.46
N ASP A 130 -2.33 -25.40 -5.46
CA ASP A 130 -1.11 -26.19 -5.51
C ASP A 130 -1.25 -27.56 -4.82
N ALA A 131 -0.13 -28.28 -4.69
CA ALA A 131 -0.09 -29.60 -4.07
C ALA A 131 -0.51 -29.60 -2.58
N ARG A 132 -0.26 -28.51 -1.84
CA ARG A 132 -0.62 -28.29 -0.44
C ARG A 132 -2.03 -27.68 -0.30
N HIS A 133 -2.46 -26.90 -1.28
CA HIS A 133 -3.72 -26.15 -1.31
C HIS A 133 -4.61 -26.61 -2.48
N ARG A 134 -5.03 -27.87 -2.43
CA ARG A 134 -5.81 -28.48 -3.53
C ARG A 134 -7.20 -27.88 -3.68
N ASN A 135 -7.79 -27.34 -2.61
CA ASN A 135 -9.13 -26.77 -2.62
C ASN A 135 -9.07 -25.35 -2.05
N PRO A 136 -8.70 -24.33 -2.87
CA PRO A 136 -8.69 -22.94 -2.44
C PRO A 136 -10.06 -22.52 -1.91
N SER A 137 -10.07 -21.74 -0.82
CA SER A 137 -11.31 -21.31 -0.19
C SER A 137 -12.06 -20.25 -1.01
N ASN A 138 -11.35 -19.57 -1.92
CA ASN A 138 -11.80 -18.39 -2.68
C ASN A 138 -12.33 -17.26 -1.79
N ARG A 139 -11.87 -17.22 -0.53
CA ARG A 139 -12.28 -16.23 0.45
C ARG A 139 -11.24 -15.14 0.59
N PHE A 140 -11.72 -13.93 0.85
CA PHE A 140 -10.93 -12.85 1.40
C PHE A 140 -10.37 -13.25 2.77
N VAL A 141 -9.06 -13.07 2.98
CA VAL A 141 -8.38 -13.45 4.23
C VAL A 141 -7.65 -12.30 4.93
N GLY A 142 -7.47 -11.18 4.23
CA GLY A 142 -6.71 -10.05 4.74
C GLY A 142 -6.28 -9.10 3.64
N LEU A 143 -5.39 -8.18 3.99
CA LEU A 143 -4.89 -7.15 3.09
C LEU A 143 -3.37 -7.15 3.09
N VAL A 144 -2.82 -6.78 1.94
CA VAL A 144 -1.44 -6.33 1.84
C VAL A 144 -1.45 -4.88 1.39
N GLY A 145 -0.56 -4.07 1.96
CA GLY A 145 -0.52 -2.65 1.65
C GLY A 145 0.82 -2.00 1.88
N TYR A 146 0.97 -0.84 1.25
CA TYR A 146 2.08 0.07 1.42
C TYR A 146 1.68 1.27 2.26
N VAL A 147 2.59 1.73 3.12
CA VAL A 147 2.60 3.09 3.65
C VAL A 147 3.49 3.92 2.73
N ILE A 148 2.91 4.96 2.14
CA ILE A 148 3.55 5.80 1.12
C ILE A 148 3.79 7.18 1.71
N ASP A 149 5.01 7.69 1.61
CA ASP A 149 5.34 9.06 2.01
C ASP A 149 4.72 10.05 1.02
N PHE A 150 3.73 10.80 1.48
CA PHE A 150 3.07 11.79 0.65
C PHE A 150 3.97 13.00 0.41
N ASN A 151 4.87 13.32 1.35
CA ASN A 151 5.82 14.43 1.14
C ASN A 151 6.74 14.13 -0.02
N TRP A 152 7.27 12.91 -0.11
CA TRP A 152 8.07 12.47 -1.25
C TRP A 152 7.30 12.65 -2.58
N LEU A 153 6.03 12.24 -2.65
CA LEU A 153 5.20 12.45 -3.84
C LEU A 153 5.10 13.94 -4.23
N MET A 154 4.94 14.83 -3.25
CA MET A 154 4.88 16.27 -3.50
C MET A 154 6.23 16.82 -3.97
N GLN A 155 7.34 16.36 -3.38
CA GLN A 155 8.68 16.77 -3.79
C GLN A 155 9.01 16.30 -5.21
N GLU A 156 8.62 15.08 -5.57
CA GLU A 156 8.95 14.47 -6.85
C GLU A 156 8.09 15.01 -8.00
N PHE A 157 6.76 15.09 -7.80
CA PHE A 157 5.83 15.38 -8.89
C PHE A 157 5.31 16.81 -8.91
N ILE A 158 5.17 17.46 -7.74
CA ILE A 158 4.51 18.77 -7.64
C ILE A 158 5.52 19.92 -7.60
N LYS A 159 6.57 19.81 -6.78
CA LYS A 159 7.60 20.84 -6.63
C LYS A 159 8.28 21.24 -7.95
N PRO A 160 8.52 20.34 -8.94
CA PRO A 160 9.09 20.74 -10.22
C PRO A 160 8.20 21.68 -11.05
N ILE A 161 6.91 21.82 -10.74
CA ILE A 161 5.95 22.67 -11.48
C ILE A 161 6.07 24.17 -11.12
N GLN A 162 7.22 24.65 -10.66
CA GLN A 162 7.42 26.07 -10.37
C GLN A 162 7.34 26.92 -11.65
N VAL A 163 6.19 27.58 -11.84
CA VAL A 163 5.95 28.49 -12.96
C VAL A 163 6.47 29.88 -12.59
N GLY A 164 7.73 30.17 -12.92
CA GLY A 164 8.38 31.46 -12.61
C GLY A 164 8.74 31.60 -11.12
N LYS A 165 8.96 32.84 -10.65
CA LYS A 165 9.43 33.11 -9.27
C LYS A 165 8.34 32.96 -8.19
N THR A 166 7.07 32.89 -8.56
CA THR A 166 5.92 32.92 -7.62
C THR A 166 4.88 31.82 -7.87
N GLY A 167 5.02 31.02 -8.93
CA GLY A 167 4.07 29.96 -9.23
C GLY A 167 4.27 28.75 -8.32
N PHE A 168 3.18 28.27 -7.72
CA PHE A 168 3.16 27.03 -6.93
C PHE A 168 1.95 26.17 -7.34
N ALA A 169 2.05 24.88 -7.07
CA ALA A 169 0.98 23.89 -7.24
C ALA A 169 0.66 23.25 -5.88
N TRP A 170 -0.59 22.87 -5.67
CA TRP A 170 -1.09 22.25 -4.44
C TRP A 170 -2.06 21.12 -4.79
N VAL A 171 -2.21 20.16 -3.88
CA VAL A 171 -3.05 18.95 -4.01
C VAL A 171 -4.00 18.88 -2.83
#